data_AF-A0A2D4PAE0-F1
#
_entry.id   AF-A0A2D4PAE0-F1
#
_cell.length_a   1.000
_cell.length_b   1.000
_cell.length_c   1.000
_cell.angle_alpha   90.00
_cell.angle_beta   90.00
_cell.angle_gamma   90.00
#
_symmetry.space_group_name_H-M   'P 1'
#
loop_
_entity.id
_entity.type
_entity.pdbx_description
1 polymer ?
#
loop_
_entity_poly.entity_id
_entity_poly.type
_entity_poly.pdbx_seq_one_letter_code
_entity_poly.pdbx_strand_id
1 'polypeptide(L)'
;MVWLPVQRLIQPVRVKCNFSGCKFCFFRKLSIQPIQQKKIPNRYLGQPSPFTHPHLLKPGEVTPGLSQVEYALRRHKLMAQIQQELHGTNHTVILLSNPTYYMSNDIPYTFHQDTNFLYLCGFQEPDSILVLQSVPGRSLPYHKALLFVPKRDPSRELWDGPRSGTDGAMALTGVDEAYTMEEFRHLVSKLKDDSSTVWYDVAKPAHPQLHSDYLLHLAEVKAKYNNRVRAVRHLVQNLRLIKSATEIERMKFAAKITSQAFIETMFTSKAPVDETFLYAKVCAFLHCGK
;
A
#
# COMPACT_ATOMS: atom_id res chain seq x y z
N MET A 1 -10.77 31.05 37.52
CA MET A 1 -10.41 29.69 38.00
C MET A 1 -10.70 28.72 36.86
N VAL A 2 -9.87 28.63 35.82
CA VAL A 2 -8.69 27.74 35.69
C VAL A 2 -8.90 26.36 36.31
N TRP A 3 -9.16 25.35 35.48
CA TRP A 3 -8.74 23.97 35.72
C TRP A 3 -8.37 23.33 34.37
N LEU A 4 -7.05 23.26 34.12
CA LEU A 4 -6.40 22.45 33.10
C LEU A 4 -6.42 20.97 33.53
N PRO A 5 -6.51 19.99 32.62
CA PRO A 5 -6.19 18.61 32.95
C PRO A 5 -4.67 18.42 32.92
N VAL A 6 -4.13 18.04 34.08
CA VAL A 6 -2.72 17.72 34.32
C VAL A 6 -2.29 16.54 33.45
N GLN A 7 -1.34 16.77 32.54
CA GLN A 7 -0.60 15.71 31.86
C GLN A 7 0.32 15.02 32.88
N ARG A 8 0.08 13.74 33.17
CA ARG A 8 1.03 12.91 33.93
C ARG A 8 2.27 12.66 33.09
N LEU A 9 3.36 13.33 33.45
CA LEU A 9 4.72 12.98 33.02
C LEU A 9 5.08 11.61 33.62
N ILE A 10 5.19 10.60 32.77
CA ILE A 10 5.75 9.29 33.15
C ILE A 10 7.26 9.37 32.90
N GLN A 11 8.06 9.19 33.95
CA GLN A 11 9.52 9.13 33.85
C GLN A 11 9.96 7.86 33.10
N PRO A 12 11.04 7.90 32.30
CA PRO A 12 11.56 6.70 31.65
C PRO A 12 12.12 5.73 32.70
N VAL A 13 11.72 4.47 32.59
CA VAL A 13 12.27 3.36 33.36
C VAL A 13 13.76 3.19 33.01
N ARG A 14 14.65 3.50 33.97
CA ARG A 14 16.07 3.17 33.89
C ARG A 14 16.23 1.65 34.02
N VAL A 15 16.45 0.97 32.90
CA VAL A 15 16.99 -0.40 32.93
C VAL A 15 18.49 -0.29 33.13
N LYS A 16 18.97 -0.60 34.35
CA LYS A 16 20.38 -0.82 34.63
C LYS A 16 20.77 -2.19 34.07
N CYS A 17 21.49 -2.23 32.95
CA CYS A 17 22.27 -3.41 32.57
C CYS A 17 23.68 -3.26 33.12
N ASN A 18 23.98 -3.98 34.22
CA ASN A 18 25.35 -4.26 34.63
C ASN A 18 25.89 -5.36 33.74
N PHE A 19 26.63 -5.02 32.68
CA PHE A 19 27.63 -5.92 32.11
C PHE A 19 28.73 -5.07 31.46
N SER A 20 29.92 -5.16 32.04
CA SER A 20 31.16 -4.57 31.56
C SER A 20 31.65 -5.31 30.32
N GLY A 21 31.86 -4.57 29.23
CA GLY A 21 32.69 -5.02 28.12
C GLY A 21 31.95 -5.55 26.90
N CYS A 22 31.43 -4.67 26.05
CA CYS A 22 31.48 -4.89 24.60
C CYS A 22 31.33 -3.55 23.87
N LYS A 23 32.41 -3.10 23.22
CA LYS A 23 32.39 -1.96 22.29
C LYS A 23 31.77 -2.43 20.97
N PHE A 24 30.98 -1.56 20.34
CA PHE A 24 30.31 -1.75 19.04
C PHE A 24 29.13 -2.72 18.97
N CYS A 25 27.94 -2.23 19.32
CA CYS A 25 26.69 -2.70 18.74
C CYS A 25 25.77 -1.51 18.50
N PHE A 26 25.92 -0.85 17.35
CA PHE A 26 25.08 0.26 16.90
C PHE A 26 23.77 -0.27 16.30
N PHE A 27 23.04 -1.11 17.04
CA PHE A 27 21.65 -1.42 16.68
C PHE A 27 20.79 -0.23 17.12
N ARG A 28 20.51 0.67 16.17
CA ARG A 28 19.46 1.69 16.30
C ARG A 28 18.16 0.98 16.71
N LYS A 29 17.79 1.11 17.99
CA LYS A 29 16.47 0.69 18.47
C LYS A 29 15.43 1.55 17.77
N LEU A 30 14.79 1.01 16.74
CA LEU A 30 13.58 1.56 16.17
C LEU A 30 12.53 1.52 17.28
N SER A 31 12.22 2.69 17.84
CA SER A 31 11.11 2.85 18.77
C SER A 31 9.81 2.83 17.97
N ILE A 32 9.26 1.63 17.76
CA ILE A 32 7.91 1.46 17.23
C ILE A 32 6.95 1.93 18.32
N GLN A 33 6.30 3.08 18.11
CA GLN A 33 5.20 3.46 18.99
C GLN A 33 4.08 2.42 18.86
N PRO A 34 3.45 1.99 19.95
CA PRO A 34 2.35 1.04 19.89
C PRO A 34 1.23 1.65 19.04
N ILE A 35 0.89 0.97 17.94
CA ILE A 35 -0.23 1.35 17.08
C ILE A 35 -1.49 1.26 17.94
N GLN A 36 -2.17 2.39 18.14
CA GLN A 36 -3.53 2.36 18.69
C GLN A 36 -4.38 1.54 17.71
N GLN A 37 -4.95 0.44 18.19
CA GLN A 37 -5.90 -0.35 17.41
C GLN A 37 -7.12 0.54 17.12
N LYS A 38 -7.13 1.19 15.95
CA LYS A 38 -8.29 1.93 15.46
C LYS A 38 -9.42 0.91 15.30
N LYS A 39 -10.55 1.12 15.99
CA LYS A 39 -11.72 0.24 15.85
C LYS A 39 -12.16 0.28 14.39
N ILE A 40 -12.15 -0.87 13.73
CA ILE A 40 -12.69 -0.98 12.37
C ILE A 40 -14.20 -0.75 12.47
N PRO A 41 -14.78 0.13 11.65
CA PRO A 41 -16.21 0.38 11.68
C PRO A 41 -16.96 -0.94 11.42
N ASN A 42 -18.07 -1.15 12.15
CA ASN A 42 -18.91 -2.34 12.03
C ASN A 42 -19.76 -2.26 10.74
N ARG A 43 -19.08 -2.28 9.59
CA ARG A 43 -19.62 -2.07 8.24
C ARG A 43 -18.89 -2.97 7.26
N TYR A 44 -19.54 -3.34 6.16
CA TYR A 44 -18.90 -4.07 5.07
C TYR A 44 -17.79 -3.22 4.44
N LEU A 45 -16.57 -3.74 4.46
CA LEU A 45 -15.43 -3.19 3.73
C LEU A 45 -15.44 -3.74 2.31
N GLY A 46 -14.87 -2.99 1.35
CA GLY A 46 -14.83 -3.39 -0.05
C GLY A 46 -13.78 -4.45 -0.38
N GLN A 47 -13.01 -4.89 0.61
CA GLN A 47 -12.06 -5.98 0.49
C GLN A 47 -12.09 -6.89 1.74
N PRO A 48 -11.57 -8.13 1.63
CA PRO A 48 -11.40 -9.00 2.78
C PRO A 48 -10.63 -8.30 3.91
N SER A 49 -11.10 -8.45 5.13
CA SER A 49 -10.48 -7.88 6.33
C SER A 49 -10.48 -8.93 7.45
N PRO A 50 -9.68 -8.75 8.52
CA PRO A 50 -9.71 -9.66 9.67
C PRO A 50 -11.09 -9.82 10.33
N PHE A 51 -11.97 -8.83 10.17
CA PHE A 51 -13.32 -8.84 10.74
C PHE A 51 -14.33 -9.57 9.85
N THR A 52 -14.20 -9.41 8.54
CA THR A 52 -15.09 -10.08 7.57
C THR A 52 -14.64 -11.51 7.25
N HIS A 53 -13.32 -11.76 7.22
CA HIS A 53 -12.70 -13.02 6.84
C HIS A 53 -11.58 -13.44 7.83
N PRO A 54 -11.93 -13.77 9.09
CA PRO A 54 -10.94 -14.12 10.12
C PRO A 54 -10.14 -15.40 9.81
N HIS A 55 -10.68 -16.28 8.97
CA HIS A 55 -9.98 -17.49 8.51
C HIS A 55 -8.87 -17.20 7.49
N LEU A 56 -8.92 -16.04 6.81
CA LEU A 56 -7.96 -15.64 5.79
C LEU A 56 -6.92 -14.65 6.32
N LEU A 57 -7.34 -13.74 7.21
CA LEU A 57 -6.55 -12.62 7.70
C LEU A 57 -6.52 -12.59 9.24
N LYS A 58 -5.32 -12.52 9.81
CA LYS A 58 -5.16 -12.36 11.26
C LYS A 58 -5.37 -10.90 11.68
N PRO A 59 -5.69 -10.61 12.96
CA PRO A 59 -5.78 -9.25 13.45
C PRO A 59 -4.48 -8.46 13.19
N GLY A 60 -4.60 -7.29 12.56
CA GLY A 60 -3.46 -6.44 12.19
C GLY A 60 -2.83 -6.75 10.83
N GLU A 61 -3.31 -7.77 10.11
CA GLU A 61 -2.95 -8.04 8.71
C GLU A 61 -3.82 -7.23 7.74
N VAL A 62 -3.19 -6.70 6.70
CA VAL A 62 -3.88 -5.99 5.59
C VAL A 62 -4.17 -6.96 4.45
N THR A 63 -3.17 -7.79 4.13
CA THR A 63 -3.27 -8.89 3.17
C THR A 63 -2.71 -10.16 3.82
N PRO A 64 -3.03 -11.37 3.32
CA PRO A 64 -2.71 -12.62 4.03
C PRO A 64 -1.23 -12.73 4.38
N GLY A 65 -0.91 -12.76 5.67
CA GLY A 65 0.47 -12.86 6.18
C GLY A 65 1.28 -11.55 6.18
N LEU A 66 0.73 -10.42 5.70
CA LEU A 66 1.40 -9.11 5.70
C LEU A 66 0.70 -8.13 6.65
N SER A 67 1.42 -7.74 7.70
CA SER A 67 0.93 -6.83 8.74
C SER A 67 0.97 -5.35 8.33
N GLN A 68 0.14 -4.52 8.97
CA GLN A 68 0.17 -3.05 8.83
C GLN A 68 1.58 -2.48 9.10
N VAL A 69 2.29 -3.05 10.08
CA VAL A 69 3.65 -2.66 10.44
C VAL A 69 4.62 -2.91 9.28
N GLU A 70 4.47 -4.04 8.58
CA GLU A 70 5.34 -4.35 7.44
C GLU A 70 5.15 -3.34 6.31
N TYR A 71 3.91 -2.97 6.00
CA TYR A 71 3.63 -1.92 5.02
C TYR A 71 4.21 -0.57 5.45
N ALA A 72 4.08 -0.19 6.73
CA ALA A 72 4.69 1.03 7.26
C ALA A 72 6.23 1.01 7.13
N LEU A 73 6.87 -0.12 7.37
CA LEU A 73 8.31 -0.30 7.18
C LEU A 73 8.72 -0.17 5.71
N ARG A 74 7.92 -0.66 4.76
CA ARG A 74 8.17 -0.50 3.31
C ARG A 74 8.13 0.97 2.91
N ARG A 75 7.11 1.71 3.37
CA ARG A 75 7.01 3.18 3.14
C ARG A 75 8.19 3.91 3.76
N HIS A 76 8.59 3.54 4.99
CA HIS A 76 9.75 4.11 5.65
C HIS A 76 11.06 3.88 4.88
N LYS A 77 11.29 2.67 4.39
CA LYS A 77 12.48 2.35 3.56
C LYS A 77 12.49 3.13 2.25
N LEU A 78 11.33 3.29 1.60
CA LEU A 78 11.22 4.10 0.39
C LEU A 78 11.62 5.56 0.65
N MET A 79 11.07 6.16 1.71
CA MET A 79 11.42 7.53 2.08
C MET A 79 12.89 7.68 2.51
N ALA A 80 13.49 6.64 3.10
CA ALA A 80 14.92 6.62 3.40
C ALA A 80 15.79 6.59 2.13
N GLN A 81 15.37 5.87 1.07
CA GLN A 81 16.06 5.88 -0.22
C GLN A 81 15.94 7.25 -0.91
N ILE A 82 14.75 7.87 -0.87
CA ILE A 82 14.53 9.22 -1.40
C ILE A 82 15.45 10.23 -0.72
N GLN A 83 15.61 10.11 0.61
CA GLN A 83 16.53 10.97 1.36
C GLN A 83 17.97 10.86 0.88
N GLN A 84 18.42 9.68 0.42
CA GLN A 84 19.77 9.48 -0.10
C GLN A 84 19.94 10.07 -1.50
N GLU A 85 18.89 10.10 -2.32
CA GLU A 85 18.95 10.67 -3.66
C GLU A 85 18.88 12.21 -3.68
N LEU A 86 18.10 12.81 -2.78
CA LEU A 86 17.93 14.26 -2.72
C LEU A 86 17.76 14.74 -1.28
N HIS A 87 18.62 15.66 -0.86
CA HIS A 87 18.58 16.30 0.45
C HIS A 87 17.98 17.70 0.38
N GLY A 88 17.33 18.13 1.48
CA GLY A 88 17.03 19.53 1.73
C GLY A 88 15.72 20.07 1.13
N THR A 89 14.93 19.26 0.43
CA THR A 89 13.60 19.66 -0.07
C THR A 89 12.47 18.90 0.64
N ASN A 90 11.26 19.45 0.58
CA ASN A 90 10.07 18.68 0.96
C ASN A 90 9.78 17.69 -0.16
N HIS A 91 9.56 16.41 0.18
CA HIS A 91 9.32 15.36 -0.80
C HIS A 91 7.87 14.87 -0.70
N THR A 92 7.25 14.72 -1.86
CA THR A 92 5.92 14.10 -1.98
C THR A 92 5.97 12.97 -3.00
N VAL A 93 5.65 11.76 -2.58
CA VAL A 93 5.54 10.58 -3.44
C VAL A 93 4.08 10.33 -3.75
N ILE A 94 3.75 10.06 -5.01
CA ILE A 94 2.39 9.77 -5.46
C ILE A 94 2.39 8.43 -6.19
N LEU A 95 1.51 7.50 -5.78
CA LEU A 95 1.23 6.26 -6.50
C LEU A 95 -0.26 6.13 -6.74
N LEU A 96 -0.63 5.74 -7.96
CA LEU A 96 -2.00 5.49 -8.37
C LEU A 96 -2.32 4.00 -8.23
N SER A 97 -3.53 3.67 -7.80
CA SER A 97 -4.10 2.32 -7.95
C SER A 97 -4.39 2.02 -9.42
N ASN A 98 -4.75 0.79 -9.75
CA ASN A 98 -5.33 0.48 -11.05
C ASN A 98 -6.81 0.92 -11.15
N PRO A 99 -7.32 1.17 -12.37
CA PRO A 99 -8.74 1.28 -12.64
C PRO A 99 -9.43 -0.09 -12.66
N THR A 100 -10.76 -0.10 -12.67
CA THR A 100 -11.54 -1.24 -13.16
C THR A 100 -11.42 -1.32 -14.69
N TYR A 101 -10.93 -2.45 -15.20
CA TYR A 101 -10.87 -2.71 -16.64
C TYR A 101 -12.14 -3.41 -17.11
N TYR A 102 -12.57 -3.10 -18.33
CA TYR A 102 -13.79 -3.62 -18.91
C TYR A 102 -13.47 -4.50 -20.13
N MET A 103 -14.08 -5.67 -20.21
CA MET A 103 -14.00 -6.57 -21.37
C MET A 103 -14.85 -6.05 -22.52
N SER A 104 -16.05 -5.59 -22.20
CA SER A 104 -16.97 -4.84 -23.04
C SER A 104 -17.61 -3.74 -22.19
N ASN A 105 -18.37 -2.83 -22.79
CA ASN A 105 -18.85 -1.59 -22.15
C ASN A 105 -19.37 -1.76 -20.70
N ASP A 106 -20.15 -2.81 -20.43
CA ASP A 106 -20.79 -3.04 -19.13
C ASP A 106 -20.31 -4.32 -18.42
N ILE A 107 -19.28 -5.00 -18.93
CA ILE A 107 -18.76 -6.25 -18.35
C ILE A 107 -17.34 -6.01 -17.81
N PRO A 108 -17.17 -5.85 -16.48
CA PRO A 108 -15.87 -5.65 -15.88
C PRO A 108 -15.05 -6.95 -15.81
N TYR A 109 -13.74 -6.84 -15.95
CA TYR A 109 -12.81 -7.88 -15.53
C TYR A 109 -12.67 -7.91 -14.00
N THR A 110 -12.23 -9.03 -13.45
CA THR A 110 -11.83 -9.12 -12.04
C THR A 110 -10.72 -8.11 -11.75
N PHE A 111 -10.93 -7.30 -10.72
CA PHE A 111 -9.98 -6.25 -10.37
C PHE A 111 -8.64 -6.82 -9.90
N HIS A 112 -7.55 -6.31 -10.48
CA HIS A 112 -6.19 -6.56 -10.02
C HIS A 112 -5.45 -5.24 -9.82
N GLN A 113 -4.89 -5.07 -8.63
CA GLN A 113 -4.25 -3.84 -8.20
C GLN A 113 -2.88 -3.61 -8.88
N ASP A 114 -2.47 -2.35 -9.00
CA ASP A 114 -1.08 -2.02 -9.36
C ASP A 114 -0.11 -2.59 -8.32
N THR A 115 0.93 -3.25 -8.79
CA THR A 115 1.86 -3.98 -7.92
C THR A 115 2.68 -3.06 -7.01
N ASN A 116 3.03 -1.84 -7.44
CA ASN A 116 3.78 -0.89 -6.61
C ASN A 116 2.89 -0.25 -5.55
N PHE A 117 1.67 0.14 -5.95
CA PHE A 117 0.65 0.63 -5.03
C PHE A 117 0.31 -0.43 -3.96
N LEU A 118 0.03 -1.67 -4.39
CA LEU A 118 -0.28 -2.79 -3.51
C LEU A 118 0.88 -3.09 -2.55
N TYR A 119 2.13 -3.02 -3.03
CA TYR A 119 3.31 -3.28 -2.21
C TYR A 119 3.47 -2.30 -1.04
N LEU A 120 3.07 -1.04 -1.22
CA LEU A 120 3.28 0.03 -0.21
C LEU A 120 2.11 0.20 0.78
N CYS A 121 0.89 -0.15 0.40
CA CYS A 121 -0.29 0.04 1.27
C CYS A 121 -1.18 -1.19 1.46
N GLY A 122 -1.12 -2.20 0.59
CA GLY A 122 -1.97 -3.39 0.70
C GLY A 122 -3.45 -3.15 0.36
N PHE A 123 -3.82 -1.97 -0.13
CA PHE A 123 -5.19 -1.62 -0.47
C PHE A 123 -5.59 -2.19 -1.84
N GLN A 124 -6.74 -2.85 -1.92
CA GLN A 124 -7.21 -3.66 -3.05
C GLN A 124 -8.48 -3.10 -3.70
N GLU A 125 -8.79 -1.81 -3.51
CA GLU A 125 -9.86 -1.13 -4.24
C GLU A 125 -9.29 -0.25 -5.38
N PRO A 126 -10.04 -0.09 -6.49
CA PRO A 126 -9.70 0.78 -7.61
C PRO A 126 -9.78 2.28 -7.25
N ASP A 127 -9.43 3.11 -8.23
CA ASP A 127 -9.65 4.56 -8.25
C ASP A 127 -9.12 5.32 -7.03
N SER A 128 -7.98 4.90 -6.50
CA SER A 128 -7.37 5.38 -5.25
C SER A 128 -5.94 5.86 -5.44
N ILE A 129 -5.47 6.74 -4.54
CA ILE A 129 -4.13 7.35 -4.61
C ILE A 129 -3.44 7.27 -3.25
N LEU A 130 -2.21 6.76 -3.25
CA LEU A 130 -1.33 6.77 -2.08
C LEU A 130 -0.36 7.94 -2.19
N VAL A 131 -0.31 8.77 -1.15
CA VAL A 131 0.62 9.88 -1.04
C VAL A 131 1.51 9.71 0.17
N LEU A 132 2.83 9.79 -0.02
CA LEU A 132 3.79 9.88 1.08
C LEU A 132 4.35 11.30 1.13
N GLN A 133 4.11 12.02 2.21
CA GLN A 133 4.50 13.41 2.35
C GLN A 133 5.51 13.59 3.48
N SER A 134 6.64 14.24 3.18
CA SER A 134 7.58 14.69 4.21
C SER A 134 6.91 15.70 5.14
N VAL A 135 7.24 15.68 6.43
CA VAL A 135 6.66 16.60 7.41
C VAL A 135 7.58 17.80 7.63
N PRO A 136 7.09 19.04 7.44
CA PRO A 136 7.89 20.23 7.70
C PRO A 136 8.50 20.22 9.10
N GLY A 137 9.79 20.56 9.19
CA GLY A 137 10.54 20.55 10.46
C GLY A 137 10.97 19.17 10.96
N ARG A 138 10.68 18.08 10.23
CA ARG A 138 11.23 16.74 10.50
C ARG A 138 11.94 16.22 9.27
N SER A 139 13.17 15.75 9.46
CA SER A 139 13.92 15.12 8.37
C SER A 139 13.30 13.77 8.00
N LEU A 140 13.45 13.41 6.72
CA LEU A 140 13.26 12.03 6.28
C LEU A 140 14.12 11.07 7.15
N PRO A 141 13.70 9.81 7.32
CA PRO A 141 12.57 9.11 6.70
C PRO A 141 11.21 9.35 7.38
N TYR A 142 11.11 10.30 8.31
CA TYR A 142 9.81 10.64 8.92
C TYR A 142 8.88 11.26 7.87
N HIS A 143 7.68 10.70 7.72
CA HIS A 143 6.69 11.08 6.72
C HIS A 143 5.28 10.78 7.23
N LYS A 144 4.28 11.35 6.56
CA LYS A 144 2.88 10.94 6.66
C LYS A 144 2.49 10.13 5.43
N ALA A 145 1.74 9.06 5.63
CA ALA A 145 1.08 8.29 4.58
C ALA A 145 -0.40 8.69 4.53
N LEU A 146 -0.83 9.20 3.38
CA LEU A 146 -2.19 9.61 3.09
C LEU A 146 -2.78 8.71 2.02
N LEU A 147 -4.02 8.24 2.20
CA LEU A 147 -4.75 7.50 1.18
C LEU A 147 -5.98 8.28 0.71
N PHE A 148 -6.07 8.54 -0.59
CA PHE A 148 -7.24 9.13 -1.21
C PHE A 148 -8.07 8.03 -1.84
N VAL A 149 -9.34 7.94 -1.46
CA VAL A 149 -10.25 6.88 -1.92
C VAL A 149 -11.54 7.49 -2.47
N PRO A 150 -12.25 6.78 -3.37
CA PRO A 150 -13.55 7.23 -3.84
C PRO A 150 -14.54 7.44 -2.69
N LYS A 151 -15.40 8.44 -2.83
CA LYS A 151 -16.53 8.60 -1.92
C LYS A 151 -17.48 7.42 -2.10
N ARG A 152 -18.06 6.97 -1.00
CA ARG A 152 -19.08 5.92 -1.01
C ARG A 152 -20.33 6.40 -1.73
N ASP A 153 -20.85 5.56 -2.61
CA ASP A 153 -22.05 5.82 -3.38
C ASP A 153 -22.93 4.56 -3.35
N PRO A 154 -24.08 4.59 -2.63
CA PRO A 154 -24.97 3.44 -2.53
C PRO A 154 -25.46 2.91 -3.88
N SER A 155 -25.59 3.79 -4.88
CA SER A 155 -26.05 3.39 -6.22
C SER A 155 -25.01 2.55 -6.95
N ARG A 156 -23.72 2.89 -6.81
CA ARG A 156 -22.58 2.11 -7.34
C ARG A 156 -22.30 0.88 -6.51
N GLU A 157 -22.39 0.97 -5.19
CA GLU A 157 -22.15 -0.16 -4.29
C GLU A 157 -23.13 -1.32 -4.51
N LEU A 158 -24.32 -1.05 -5.06
CA LEU A 158 -25.27 -2.09 -5.47
C LEU A 158 -24.70 -2.98 -6.59
N TRP A 159 -23.87 -2.43 -7.48
CA TRP A 159 -23.31 -3.14 -8.64
C TRP A 159 -21.88 -3.62 -8.38
N ASP A 160 -21.03 -2.75 -7.86
CA ASP A 160 -19.60 -3.02 -7.63
C ASP A 160 -19.33 -3.73 -6.30
N GLY A 161 -20.34 -3.80 -5.42
CA GLY A 161 -20.19 -4.21 -4.04
C GLY A 161 -19.76 -3.07 -3.10
N PRO A 162 -19.66 -3.36 -1.80
CA PRO A 162 -19.34 -2.36 -0.79
C PRO A 162 -17.96 -1.72 -1.04
N ARG A 163 -17.76 -0.48 -0.59
CA ARG A 163 -16.46 0.22 -0.61
C ARG A 163 -16.03 0.54 0.81
N SER A 164 -14.72 0.53 1.09
CA SER A 164 -14.20 0.77 2.45
C SER A 164 -14.47 2.20 2.95
N GLY A 165 -14.48 3.18 2.05
CA GLY A 165 -14.47 4.60 2.42
C GLY A 165 -13.21 5.00 3.19
N THR A 166 -13.14 6.26 3.63
CA THR A 166 -11.96 6.84 4.31
C THR A 166 -11.65 6.14 5.64
N ASP A 167 -12.67 5.98 6.49
CA ASP A 167 -12.51 5.37 7.82
C ASP A 167 -12.08 3.90 7.72
N GLY A 168 -12.70 3.14 6.81
CA GLY A 168 -12.38 1.73 6.59
C GLY A 168 -10.97 1.57 6.01
N ALA A 169 -10.60 2.42 5.06
CA ALA A 169 -9.27 2.44 4.48
C ALA A 169 -8.18 2.70 5.54
N MET A 170 -8.37 3.68 6.42
CA MET A 170 -7.44 3.95 7.52
C MET A 170 -7.33 2.77 8.47
N ALA A 171 -8.48 2.21 8.88
CA ALA A 171 -8.53 1.15 9.88
C ALA A 171 -7.88 -0.15 9.37
N LEU A 172 -8.04 -0.44 8.07
CA LEU A 172 -7.49 -1.64 7.44
C LEU A 172 -6.00 -1.51 7.10
N THR A 173 -5.58 -0.42 6.47
CA THR A 173 -4.20 -0.25 5.96
C THR A 173 -3.22 0.31 6.99
N GLY A 174 -3.72 0.96 8.05
CA GLY A 174 -2.90 1.64 9.05
C GLY A 174 -2.18 2.87 8.51
N VAL A 175 -2.70 3.53 7.47
CA VAL A 175 -2.23 4.85 7.04
C VAL A 175 -2.58 5.93 8.08
N ASP A 176 -1.83 7.04 8.04
CA ASP A 176 -1.98 8.12 9.02
C ASP A 176 -3.31 8.84 8.83
N GLU A 177 -3.61 9.20 7.58
CA GLU A 177 -4.79 9.98 7.18
C GLU A 177 -5.43 9.37 5.92
N ALA A 178 -6.75 9.48 5.78
CA ALA A 178 -7.43 9.15 4.53
C ALA A 178 -8.48 10.20 4.20
N TYR A 179 -8.58 10.49 2.91
CA TYR A 179 -9.37 11.59 2.35
C TYR A 179 -10.13 11.09 1.11
N THR A 180 -11.10 11.87 0.66
CA THR A 180 -11.81 11.59 -0.58
C THR A 180 -11.02 12.07 -1.80
N MET A 181 -11.30 11.50 -2.97
CA MET A 181 -10.66 11.92 -4.23
C MET A 181 -10.84 13.41 -4.57
N GLU A 182 -11.94 14.03 -4.13
CA GLU A 182 -12.18 15.47 -4.32
C GLU A 182 -11.11 16.33 -3.62
N GLU A 183 -10.70 15.92 -2.41
CA GLU A 183 -9.72 16.62 -1.59
C GLU A 183 -8.30 16.53 -2.16
N PHE A 184 -8.04 15.55 -3.03
CA PHE A 184 -6.75 15.41 -3.70
C PHE A 184 -6.42 16.64 -4.57
N ARG A 185 -7.42 17.33 -5.13
CA ARG A 185 -7.21 18.56 -5.92
C ARG A 185 -6.52 19.66 -5.11
N HIS A 186 -6.87 19.78 -3.84
CA HIS A 186 -6.27 20.76 -2.93
C HIS A 186 -4.81 20.44 -2.60
N LEU A 187 -4.45 19.15 -2.58
CA LEU A 187 -3.06 18.73 -2.41
C LEU A 187 -2.27 19.04 -3.68
N VAL A 188 -2.80 18.69 -4.85
CA VAL A 188 -2.18 18.98 -6.16
C VAL A 188 -1.91 20.47 -6.34
N SER A 189 -2.84 21.35 -5.94
CA SER A 189 -2.64 22.80 -6.06
C SER A 189 -1.45 23.29 -5.22
N LYS A 190 -1.27 22.75 -4.00
CA LYS A 190 -0.12 23.08 -3.13
C LYS A 190 1.20 22.53 -3.66
N LEU A 191 1.16 21.42 -4.39
CA LEU A 191 2.35 20.82 -4.97
C LEU A 191 2.87 21.57 -6.19
N LYS A 192 2.12 22.50 -6.79
CA LYS A 192 2.60 23.29 -7.94
C LYS A 192 3.80 24.18 -7.59
N ASP A 193 3.94 24.57 -6.32
CA ASP A 193 5.05 25.39 -5.83
C ASP A 193 6.40 24.66 -5.95
N ASP A 194 7.46 25.42 -6.24
CA ASP A 194 8.81 24.86 -6.48
C ASP A 194 9.47 24.28 -5.21
N SER A 195 8.92 24.59 -4.03
CA SER A 195 9.43 24.18 -2.71
C SER A 195 9.36 22.68 -2.43
N SER A 196 8.58 21.93 -3.22
CA SER A 196 8.38 20.48 -3.01
C SER A 196 8.76 19.66 -4.24
N THR A 197 9.62 18.65 -4.05
CA THR A 197 9.95 17.68 -5.08
C THR A 197 8.89 16.58 -5.13
N VAL A 198 8.32 16.35 -6.32
CA VAL A 198 7.28 15.34 -6.55
C VAL A 198 7.91 14.10 -7.19
N TRP A 199 7.63 12.94 -6.61
CA TRP A 199 8.03 11.63 -7.10
C TRP A 199 6.80 10.90 -7.65
N TYR A 200 6.73 10.73 -8.97
CA TYR A 200 5.62 10.13 -9.68
C TYR A 200 6.04 9.62 -11.06
N ASP A 201 5.47 8.50 -11.51
CA ASP A 201 5.75 7.89 -12.80
C ASP A 201 4.86 8.48 -13.92
N VAL A 202 5.31 9.56 -14.54
CA VAL A 202 4.55 10.25 -15.62
C VAL A 202 4.50 9.42 -16.92
N ALA A 203 5.59 8.77 -17.31
CA ALA A 203 5.73 8.14 -18.62
C ALA A 203 4.80 6.92 -18.85
N LYS A 204 4.46 6.19 -17.78
CA LYS A 204 3.56 5.03 -17.83
C LYS A 204 2.68 5.03 -16.59
N PRO A 205 1.62 5.84 -16.57
CA PRO A 205 0.71 5.91 -15.43
C PRO A 205 -0.01 4.57 -15.25
N ALA A 206 -0.17 4.11 -14.00
CA ALA A 206 -0.96 2.91 -13.71
C ALA A 206 -2.45 3.14 -14.04
N HIS A 207 -2.93 4.37 -13.85
CA HIS A 207 -4.31 4.76 -14.08
C HIS A 207 -4.37 5.97 -15.03
N PRO A 208 -4.68 5.77 -16.32
CA PRO A 208 -4.70 6.85 -17.30
C PRO A 208 -5.68 7.98 -16.95
N GLN A 209 -6.90 7.66 -16.52
CA GLN A 209 -7.91 8.68 -16.17
C GLN A 209 -7.53 9.52 -14.93
N LEU A 210 -7.14 8.90 -13.80
CA LEU A 210 -6.64 9.67 -12.66
C LEU A 210 -5.39 10.50 -12.99
N HIS A 211 -4.53 9.98 -13.87
CA HIS A 211 -3.39 10.73 -14.35
C HIS A 211 -3.81 11.98 -15.14
N SER A 212 -4.72 11.86 -16.10
CA SER A 212 -5.22 13.01 -16.88
C SER A 212 -5.91 14.04 -15.99
N ASP A 213 -6.73 13.57 -15.04
CA ASP A 213 -7.61 14.43 -14.26
C ASP A 213 -6.86 15.26 -13.20
N TYR A 214 -5.81 14.68 -12.60
CA TYR A 214 -5.15 15.30 -11.44
C TYR A 214 -3.65 15.60 -11.64
N LEU A 215 -2.93 14.77 -12.40
CA LEU A 215 -1.46 14.78 -12.37
C LEU A 215 -0.80 15.31 -13.65
N LEU A 216 -1.47 15.22 -14.80
CA LEU A 216 -0.91 15.64 -16.08
C LEU A 216 -0.52 17.13 -16.05
N HIS A 217 -1.46 17.99 -15.65
CA HIS A 217 -1.20 19.43 -15.54
C HIS A 217 -0.13 19.76 -14.48
N LEU A 218 -0.07 19.01 -13.37
CA LEU A 218 0.99 19.17 -12.37
C LEU A 218 2.37 18.86 -12.97
N ALA A 219 2.47 17.77 -13.73
CA ALA A 219 3.71 17.36 -14.38
C ALA A 219 4.18 18.40 -15.42
N GLU A 220 3.26 18.94 -16.21
CA GLU A 220 3.55 20.01 -17.18
C GLU A 220 4.04 21.30 -16.52
N VAL A 221 3.42 21.71 -15.41
CA VAL A 221 3.83 22.89 -14.64
C VAL A 221 5.23 22.66 -14.07
N LYS A 222 5.47 21.53 -13.41
CA LYS A 222 6.79 21.17 -12.84
C LYS A 222 7.88 21.00 -13.89
N ALA A 223 7.54 20.61 -15.12
CA ALA A 223 8.50 20.48 -16.22
C ALA A 223 9.12 21.82 -16.63
N LYS A 224 8.41 22.95 -16.40
CA LYS A 224 8.90 24.31 -16.67
C LYS A 224 9.88 24.80 -15.62
N TYR A 225 9.86 24.24 -14.41
CA TYR A 225 10.78 24.55 -13.33
C TYR A 225 11.98 23.59 -13.33
N ASN A 226 13.03 23.95 -12.58
CA ASN A 226 14.19 23.06 -12.39
C ASN A 226 13.82 21.81 -11.57
N ASN A 227 12.80 21.90 -10.72
CA ASN A 227 12.32 20.81 -9.88
C ASN A 227 11.29 19.93 -10.63
N ARG A 228 11.77 19.23 -11.67
CA ARG A 228 10.93 18.32 -12.47
C ARG A 228 10.44 17.14 -11.63
N VAL A 229 9.29 16.58 -12.02
CA VAL A 229 8.77 15.33 -11.44
C VAL A 229 9.77 14.21 -11.68
N ARG A 230 10.10 13.47 -10.62
CA ARG A 230 11.06 12.35 -10.65
C ARG A 230 10.32 11.02 -10.64
N ALA A 231 10.82 10.03 -11.37
CA ALA A 231 10.23 8.69 -11.36
C ALA A 231 10.49 7.98 -10.01
N VAL A 232 9.48 7.31 -9.47
CA VAL A 232 9.60 6.56 -8.19
C VAL A 232 9.76 5.05 -8.43
N ARG A 233 9.38 4.57 -9.63
CA ARG A 233 9.37 3.14 -9.98
C ARG A 233 10.61 2.37 -9.57
N HIS A 234 11.78 2.90 -9.93
CA HIS A 234 13.06 2.21 -9.72
C HIS A 234 13.35 2.02 -8.23
N LEU A 235 13.04 3.01 -7.40
CA LEU A 235 13.19 2.92 -5.94
C LEU A 235 12.29 1.83 -5.36
N VAL A 236 11.01 1.78 -5.78
CA VAL A 236 10.09 0.72 -5.33
C VAL A 236 10.54 -0.66 -5.82
N GLN A 237 11.05 -0.76 -7.04
CA GLN A 237 11.58 -2.02 -7.59
C GLN A 237 12.79 -2.52 -6.79
N ASN A 238 13.69 -1.63 -6.36
CA ASN A 238 14.82 -1.99 -5.51
C ASN A 238 14.38 -2.57 -4.17
N LEU A 239 13.32 -2.02 -3.58
CA LEU A 239 12.73 -2.59 -2.36
C LEU A 239 12.13 -3.97 -2.61
N ARG A 240 11.43 -4.16 -3.74
CA ARG A 240 10.79 -5.43 -4.12
C ARG A 240 11.80 -6.52 -4.54
N LEU A 241 13.04 -6.14 -4.84
CA LEU A 241 14.09 -7.09 -5.18
C LEU A 241 14.44 -7.98 -3.98
N ILE A 242 14.52 -7.41 -2.78
CA ILE A 242 14.86 -8.12 -1.55
C ILE A 242 13.58 -8.44 -0.76
N LYS A 243 13.24 -9.73 -0.68
CA LYS A 243 11.98 -10.20 -0.09
C LYS A 243 12.08 -10.25 1.43
N SER A 244 11.01 -9.89 2.12
CA SER A 244 10.87 -10.16 3.55
C SER A 244 10.62 -11.65 3.82
N ALA A 245 10.76 -12.07 5.07
CA ALA A 245 10.47 -13.45 5.47
C ALA A 245 9.01 -13.84 5.18
N THR A 246 8.06 -12.93 5.41
CA THR A 246 6.63 -13.14 5.14
C THR A 246 6.35 -13.25 3.64
N GLU A 247 7.01 -12.44 2.80
CA GLU A 247 6.92 -12.58 1.34
C GLU A 247 7.48 -13.92 0.85
N ILE A 248 8.61 -14.37 1.41
CA ILE A 248 9.19 -15.69 1.09
C ILE A 248 8.21 -16.81 1.46
N GLU A 249 7.56 -16.72 2.62
CA GLU A 249 6.53 -17.69 3.01
C GLU A 249 5.34 -17.69 2.04
N ARG A 250 4.89 -16.52 1.58
CA ARG A 250 3.82 -16.43 0.56
C ARG A 250 4.25 -17.03 -0.78
N MET A 251 5.49 -16.79 -1.20
CA MET A 251 6.04 -17.41 -2.41
C MET A 251 6.12 -18.94 -2.30
N LYS A 252 6.58 -19.46 -1.15
CA LYS A 252 6.61 -20.91 -0.88
C LYS A 252 5.21 -21.52 -0.89
N PHE A 253 4.24 -20.82 -0.31
CA PHE A 253 2.84 -21.26 -0.30
C PHE A 253 2.27 -21.31 -1.73
N ALA A 254 2.46 -20.26 -2.54
CA ALA A 254 2.05 -20.25 -3.94
C ALA A 254 2.73 -21.37 -4.74
N ALA A 255 4.04 -21.58 -4.56
CA ALA A 255 4.77 -22.65 -5.22
C ALA A 255 4.22 -24.04 -4.84
N LYS A 256 3.90 -24.27 -3.56
CA LYS A 256 3.30 -25.53 -3.10
C LYS A 256 1.98 -25.83 -3.80
N ILE A 257 1.06 -24.86 -3.85
CA ILE A 257 -0.23 -25.02 -4.51
C ILE A 257 -0.03 -25.30 -6.00
N THR A 258 0.83 -24.53 -6.66
CA THR A 258 1.14 -24.71 -8.08
C THR A 258 1.75 -26.09 -8.35
N SER A 259 2.71 -26.54 -7.54
CA SER A 259 3.29 -27.89 -7.67
C SER A 259 2.24 -28.99 -7.52
N GLN A 260 1.32 -28.85 -6.56
CA GLN A 260 0.20 -29.79 -6.41
C GLN A 260 -0.71 -29.79 -7.63
N ALA A 261 -1.06 -28.61 -8.17
CA ALA A 261 -1.86 -28.49 -9.39
C ALA A 261 -1.22 -29.22 -10.58
N PHE A 262 0.09 -29.09 -10.74
CA PHE A 262 0.83 -29.79 -11.80
C PHE A 262 0.86 -31.30 -11.58
N ILE A 263 1.10 -31.78 -10.35
CA ILE A 263 1.08 -33.22 -10.04
C ILE A 263 -0.29 -33.82 -10.38
N GLU A 264 -1.37 -33.17 -9.97
CA GLU A 264 -2.74 -33.60 -10.29
C GLU A 264 -3.02 -33.61 -11.78
N THR A 265 -2.54 -32.59 -12.50
CA THR A 265 -2.71 -32.51 -13.96
C THR A 265 -1.95 -33.64 -14.66
N MET A 266 -0.70 -33.93 -14.24
CA MET A 266 0.09 -35.04 -14.75
C MET A 266 -0.59 -36.39 -14.46
N PHE A 267 -1.13 -36.57 -13.26
CA PHE A 267 -1.84 -37.79 -12.85
C PHE A 267 -3.09 -38.05 -13.70
N THR A 268 -3.84 -37.00 -14.06
CA THR A 268 -5.06 -37.11 -14.87
C THR A 268 -4.82 -37.13 -16.39
N SER A 269 -3.57 -36.96 -16.83
CA SER A 269 -3.22 -36.94 -18.26
C SER A 269 -3.35 -38.34 -18.89
N LYS A 270 -3.92 -38.41 -20.09
CA LYS A 270 -4.09 -39.65 -20.86
C LYS A 270 -4.00 -39.36 -22.37
N ALA A 271 -3.68 -40.36 -23.19
CA ALA A 271 -3.67 -40.20 -24.63
C ALA A 271 -4.98 -40.74 -25.26
N PRO A 272 -5.61 -40.01 -26.21
CA PRO A 272 -5.38 -38.61 -26.57
C PRO A 272 -5.97 -37.65 -25.52
N VAL A 273 -5.37 -36.46 -25.36
CA VAL A 273 -5.91 -35.37 -24.54
C VAL A 273 -5.67 -34.03 -25.21
N ASP A 274 -6.68 -33.17 -25.17
CA ASP A 274 -6.58 -31.80 -25.66
C ASP A 274 -5.86 -30.89 -24.66
N GLU A 275 -5.05 -29.96 -25.17
CA GLU A 275 -4.36 -28.97 -24.35
C GLU A 275 -5.34 -28.12 -23.52
N THR A 276 -6.53 -27.85 -24.07
CA THR A 276 -7.61 -27.10 -23.39
C THR A 276 -8.12 -27.82 -22.15
N PHE A 277 -8.17 -29.15 -22.17
CA PHE A 277 -8.56 -29.95 -21.01
C PHE A 277 -7.51 -29.85 -19.89
N LEU A 278 -6.22 -29.95 -20.24
CA LEU A 278 -5.14 -29.80 -19.27
C LEU A 278 -5.10 -28.39 -18.68
N TYR A 279 -5.28 -27.36 -19.51
CA TYR A 279 -5.41 -25.97 -19.05
C TYR A 279 -6.57 -25.80 -18.06
N ALA A 280 -7.76 -26.31 -18.41
CA ALA A 280 -8.93 -26.25 -17.54
C ALA A 280 -8.69 -26.98 -16.21
N LYS A 281 -8.00 -28.14 -16.24
CA LYS A 281 -7.66 -28.91 -15.03
C LYS A 281 -6.74 -28.13 -14.08
N VAL A 282 -5.68 -27.51 -14.62
CA VAL A 282 -4.76 -26.67 -13.84
C VAL A 282 -5.53 -25.48 -13.24
N CYS A 283 -6.29 -24.76 -14.06
CA CYS A 283 -7.05 -23.60 -13.60
C CYS A 283 -8.08 -23.98 -12.52
N ALA A 284 -8.82 -25.07 -12.70
CA ALA A 284 -9.80 -25.54 -11.73
C ALA A 284 -9.14 -25.84 -10.37
N PHE A 285 -7.97 -26.50 -10.37
CA PHE A 285 -7.25 -26.76 -9.13
C PHE A 285 -6.80 -25.46 -8.46
N LEU A 286 -6.25 -24.50 -9.20
CA LEU A 286 -5.77 -23.24 -8.63
C LEU A 286 -6.90 -22.37 -8.04
N HIS A 287 -8.13 -22.47 -8.56
CA HIS A 287 -9.27 -21.68 -8.05
C HIS A 287 -10.05 -22.40 -6.95
N CYS A 288 -10.16 -23.74 -7.00
CA CYS A 288 -10.97 -24.52 -6.07
C CYS A 288 -10.16 -25.24 -4.99
N GLY A 289 -8.84 -25.40 -5.17
CA GLY A 289 -7.94 -26.05 -4.24
C GLY A 289 -7.75 -25.20 -2.98
N LYS A 290 -8.60 -25.44 -1.99
CA LYS A 290 -8.44 -24.94 -0.62
C LYS A 290 -7.51 -25.84 0.18
#